data_AF-A0A1M7J7Q1-F1
#
_entry.id   AF-A0A1M7J7Q1-F1
#
_cell.length_a   1.000
_cell.length_b   1.000
_cell.length_c   1.000
_cell.angle_alpha   90.00
_cell.angle_beta   90.00
_cell.angle_gamma   90.00
#
_symmetry.space_group_name_H-M   'P 1'
#
loop_
_entity.id
_entity.type
_entity.pdbx_description
1 polymer ?
#
loop_
_entity_poly.entity_id
_entity_poly.type
_entity_poly.pdbx_seq_one_letter_code
_entity_poly.pdbx_strand_id
1 'polypeptide(L)'
;MMYHTLKHGIYADEFARVLRLAMNRSDDVLVAVPGNIDNLTAPIARLLGAAVAKKLLEEREVTVATPGAPEKKLYLASINGCTSFKKGSVVLPWTPLDTVSKVAAKHPSSDTFYIAIDGPGTSYRQPGKDELTRYQVNYPKSKAV
;
A
#
# COMPACT_ATOMS: atom_id res chain seq x y z
N MET A 1 -8.09 9.14 -5.53
CA MET A 1 -7.94 8.50 -6.88
C MET A 1 -7.46 7.07 -6.69
N MET A 2 -7.76 6.15 -7.62
CA MET A 2 -7.28 4.77 -7.55
C MET A 2 -6.05 4.57 -8.45
N TYR A 3 -5.04 3.87 -7.95
CA TYR A 3 -3.81 3.54 -8.67
C TYR A 3 -3.47 2.06 -8.50
N HIS A 4 -2.80 1.48 -9.49
CA HIS A 4 -2.33 0.11 -9.44
C HIS A 4 -0.92 -0.03 -10.03
N THR A 5 -0.17 -1.02 -9.57
CA THR A 5 1.09 -1.42 -10.20
C THR A 5 0.84 -2.45 -11.30
N LEU A 6 1.71 -2.46 -12.31
CA LEU A 6 1.75 -3.56 -13.29
C LEU A 6 2.56 -4.75 -12.76
N LYS A 7 3.54 -4.49 -11.88
CA LYS A 7 4.22 -5.54 -11.12
C LYS A 7 3.28 -6.06 -10.04
N HIS A 8 3.05 -7.35 -10.04
CA HIS A 8 2.22 -8.08 -9.09
C HIS A 8 3.07 -9.14 -8.38
N GLY A 9 2.66 -9.62 -7.21
CA GLY A 9 3.44 -10.55 -6.38
C GLY A 9 4.16 -9.86 -5.23
N ILE A 10 4.69 -10.67 -4.30
CA ILE A 10 5.41 -10.19 -3.11
C ILE A 10 6.80 -9.70 -3.51
N TYR A 11 6.87 -8.46 -3.99
CA TYR A 11 8.10 -7.80 -4.44
C TYR A 11 8.42 -6.59 -3.57
N ALA A 12 9.37 -6.78 -2.65
CA ALA A 12 9.80 -5.77 -1.68
C ALA A 12 10.16 -4.41 -2.32
N ASP A 13 10.87 -4.45 -3.46
CA ASP A 13 11.29 -3.24 -4.18
C ASP A 13 10.14 -2.49 -4.82
N GLU A 14 9.11 -3.21 -5.27
CA GLU A 14 7.91 -2.59 -5.81
C GLU A 14 7.10 -1.91 -4.71
N PHE A 15 6.95 -2.56 -3.56
CA PHE A 15 6.32 -1.92 -2.42
C PHE A 15 7.09 -0.67 -1.96
N ALA A 16 8.43 -0.72 -1.86
CA ALA A 16 9.23 0.45 -1.49
C ALA A 16 9.06 1.61 -2.50
N ARG A 17 8.99 1.30 -3.80
CA ARG A 17 8.74 2.28 -4.87
C ARG A 17 7.36 2.94 -4.71
N VAL A 18 6.31 2.15 -4.51
CA VAL A 18 4.94 2.64 -4.34
C VAL A 18 4.78 3.44 -3.05
N LEU A 19 5.40 3.00 -1.95
CA LEU A 19 5.39 3.73 -0.68
C LEU A 19 6.04 5.12 -0.86
N ARG A 20 7.18 5.21 -1.55
CA ARG A 20 7.79 6.50 -1.88
C ARG A 20 6.87 7.38 -2.73
N LEU A 21 6.18 6.81 -3.73
CA LEU A 21 5.22 7.56 -4.55
C LEU A 21 4.06 8.12 -3.71
N ALA A 22 3.52 7.32 -2.79
CA ALA A 22 2.47 7.75 -1.86
C ALA A 22 2.97 8.88 -0.95
N MET A 23 4.18 8.76 -0.38
CA MET A 23 4.79 9.80 0.45
C MET A 23 5.06 11.11 -0.31
N ASN A 24 5.34 11.04 -1.61
CA ASN A 24 5.51 12.23 -2.44
C ASN A 24 4.18 12.96 -2.73
N ARG A 25 3.05 12.26 -2.64
CA ARG A 25 1.72 12.81 -2.94
C ARG A 25 0.97 13.30 -1.72
N SER A 26 1.28 12.79 -0.54
CA SER A 26 0.55 13.12 0.68
C SER A 26 1.50 13.18 1.87
N ASP A 27 1.15 14.01 2.84
CA ASP A 27 1.90 14.09 4.10
C ASP A 27 1.59 12.88 4.98
N ASP A 28 0.34 12.43 4.96
CA ASP A 28 -0.14 11.25 5.67
C ASP A 28 -0.26 10.06 4.73
N VAL A 29 0.35 8.93 5.09
CA VAL A 29 0.29 7.68 4.33
C VAL A 29 -0.08 6.51 5.25
N LEU A 30 -1.17 5.81 4.91
CA LEU A 30 -1.57 4.58 5.56
C LEU A 30 -1.09 3.37 4.77
N VAL A 31 -0.33 2.47 5.38
CA VAL A 31 -0.07 1.13 4.88
C VAL A 31 -1.10 0.19 5.50
N ALA A 32 -2.07 -0.25 4.70
CA ALA A 32 -3.17 -1.10 5.16
C ALA A 32 -2.97 -2.55 4.70
N VAL A 33 -2.92 -3.48 5.65
CA VAL A 33 -2.58 -4.90 5.41
C VAL A 33 -3.67 -5.89 5.84
N PRO A 34 -3.73 -7.10 5.26
CA PRO A 34 -4.77 -8.06 5.57
C PRO A 34 -4.52 -8.89 6.84
N GLY A 35 -3.30 -8.89 7.39
CA GLY A 35 -3.06 -9.56 8.68
C GLY A 35 -1.59 -9.63 9.06
N ASN A 36 -0.74 -10.20 8.19
CA ASN A 36 0.69 -10.31 8.47
C ASN A 36 1.46 -9.11 7.90
N ILE A 37 2.26 -8.46 8.76
CA ILE A 37 3.07 -7.27 8.47
C ILE A 37 4.55 -7.64 8.29
N ASP A 38 4.97 -8.85 8.68
CA ASP A 38 6.39 -9.25 8.76
C ASP A 38 7.16 -8.99 7.44
N ASN A 39 6.50 -9.26 6.31
CA ASN A 39 7.04 -9.06 4.96
C ASN A 39 7.24 -7.59 4.57
N LEU A 40 6.76 -6.64 5.38
CA LEU A 40 6.93 -5.20 5.18
C LEU A 40 8.12 -4.62 5.94
N THR A 41 8.61 -5.30 6.97
CA THR A 41 9.72 -4.80 7.79
C THR A 41 10.96 -4.50 6.96
N ALA A 42 11.41 -5.47 6.16
CA ALA A 42 12.60 -5.34 5.34
C ALA A 42 12.50 -4.21 4.29
N PRO A 43 11.44 -4.10 3.47
CA PRO A 43 11.35 -3.00 2.51
C PRO A 43 11.14 -1.63 3.15
N ILE A 44 10.42 -1.52 4.28
CA ILE A 44 10.31 -0.25 5.01
C ILE A 44 11.69 0.14 5.55
N ALA A 45 12.43 -0.81 6.13
CA ALA A 45 13.78 -0.57 6.64
C ALA A 45 14.75 -0.14 5.53
N ARG A 46 14.64 -0.73 4.34
CA ARG A 46 15.43 -0.34 3.17
C ARG A 46 15.12 1.08 2.70
N LEU A 47 13.86 1.51 2.78
CA LEU A 47 13.43 2.83 2.32
C LEU A 47 13.70 3.94 3.36
N LEU A 48 13.44 3.68 4.63
CA LEU A 48 13.34 4.69 5.69
C LEU A 48 14.32 4.47 6.86
N GLY A 49 15.08 3.38 6.82
CA GLY A 49 15.98 2.95 7.89
C GLY A 49 15.31 1.98 8.87
N ALA A 50 16.13 1.09 9.43
CA ALA A 50 15.69 0.05 10.35
C ALA A 50 15.00 0.60 11.61
N ALA A 51 15.46 1.75 12.13
CA ALA A 51 14.88 2.38 13.31
C ALA A 51 13.43 2.83 13.06
N VAL A 52 13.16 3.45 11.91
CA VAL A 52 11.80 3.89 11.53
C VAL A 52 10.90 2.69 11.29
N ALA A 53 11.40 1.65 10.60
CA ALA A 53 10.63 0.43 10.36
C ALA A 53 10.22 -0.26 11.66
N LYS A 54 11.17 -0.41 12.60
CA LYS A 54 10.91 -0.98 13.93
C LYS A 54 9.88 -0.16 14.68
N LYS A 55 10.06 1.17 14.73
CA LYS A 55 9.14 2.08 15.43
C LYS A 55 7.72 2.02 14.84
N LEU A 56 7.59 2.00 13.51
CA LEU A 56 6.28 1.87 12.85
C LEU A 56 5.58 0.55 13.19
N LEU A 57 6.32 -0.55 13.33
CA LEU A 57 5.76 -1.85 13.72
C LEU A 57 5.26 -1.85 15.17
N GLU A 58 6.01 -1.24 16.08
CA GLU A 58 5.70 -1.18 17.51
C GLU A 58 4.57 -0.18 17.80
N GLU A 59 4.67 1.04 17.27
CA GLU A 59 3.77 2.15 17.60
C GLU A 59 2.60 2.29 16.62
N ARG A 60 2.63 1.59 15.48
CA ARG A 60 1.62 1.66 14.39
C ARG A 60 1.49 3.03 13.72
N GLU A 61 2.24 4.01 14.17
CA GLU A 61 2.28 5.37 13.68
C GLU A 61 3.69 5.93 13.88
N VAL A 62 4.27 6.57 12.87
CA VAL A 62 5.57 7.23 13.01
C VAL A 62 5.66 8.47 12.12
N THR A 63 6.27 9.52 12.65
CA THR A 63 6.70 10.68 11.84
C THR A 63 8.07 10.40 11.25
N VAL A 64 8.18 10.61 9.95
CA VAL A 64 9.38 10.43 9.13
C VAL A 64 9.85 11.79 8.67
N ALA A 65 11.01 12.22 9.17
CA ALA A 65 11.72 13.38 8.69
C ALA A 65 12.78 12.94 7.67
N THR A 66 12.70 13.44 6.44
CA THR A 66 13.72 13.20 5.42
C THR A 66 14.45 14.53 5.17
N PRO A 67 15.79 14.58 5.12
CA PRO A 67 16.52 15.83 4.90
C PRO A 67 16.04 16.56 3.65
N GLY A 68 15.65 17.82 3.79
CA GLY A 68 15.17 18.64 2.68
C GLY A 68 13.75 18.34 2.20
N ALA A 69 12.98 17.48 2.89
CA ALA A 69 11.58 17.22 2.58
C ALA A 69 10.68 17.55 3.79
N PRO A 70 9.39 17.89 3.55
CA PRO A 70 8.41 18.00 4.62
C PRO A 70 8.30 16.71 5.42
N GLU A 71 8.01 16.85 6.71
CA GLU A 71 7.70 15.71 7.56
C GLU A 71 6.51 14.93 7.00
N LYS A 72 6.64 13.60 7.04
CA LYS A 72 5.62 12.66 6.61
C LYS A 72 5.16 11.83 7.78
N LYS A 73 3.88 11.46 7.80
CA LYS A 73 3.31 10.63 8.84
C LYS A 73 2.87 9.30 8.26
N LEU A 74 3.50 8.23 8.72
CA LEU A 74 3.18 6.88 8.31
C LEU A 74 2.32 6.20 9.35
N TYR A 75 1.27 5.56 8.89
CA TYR A 75 0.37 4.75 9.69
C TYR A 75 0.42 3.32 9.18
N LEU A 76 0.31 2.37 10.09
CA LEU A 76 0.30 0.95 9.77
C LEU A 76 -0.88 0.32 10.51
N ALA A 77 -1.82 -0.22 9.75
CA ALA A 77 -2.99 -0.87 10.34
C ALA A 77 -3.41 -2.09 9.54
N SER A 78 -4.05 -3.04 10.22
CA SER A 78 -4.85 -4.02 9.50
C SER A 78 -6.09 -3.34 8.92
N ILE A 79 -6.64 -3.88 7.83
CA ILE A 79 -7.83 -3.32 7.17
C ILE A 79 -8.99 -3.11 8.16
N ASN A 80 -9.19 -4.09 9.03
CA ASN A 80 -10.24 -4.09 10.05
C ASN A 80 -9.81 -3.38 11.35
N GLY A 81 -8.55 -2.98 11.46
CA GLY A 81 -8.00 -2.32 12.64
C GLY A 81 -8.43 -0.87 12.77
N CYS A 82 -8.31 -0.36 14.00
CA CYS A 82 -8.40 1.07 14.28
C CYS A 82 -7.12 1.76 13.79
N THR A 83 -7.29 2.98 13.27
CA THR A 83 -6.17 3.86 12.90
C THR A 83 -6.59 5.31 13.12
N SER A 84 -5.63 6.14 13.52
CA SER A 84 -5.74 7.59 13.64
C SER A 84 -5.72 8.29 12.27
N PHE A 85 -5.30 7.60 11.19
CA PHE A 85 -5.25 8.12 9.83
C PHE A 85 -6.61 8.69 9.39
N LYS A 86 -6.60 9.94 8.91
CA LYS A 86 -7.81 10.66 8.48
C LYS A 86 -7.94 10.75 6.97
N LYS A 87 -6.90 11.22 6.29
CA LYS A 87 -6.86 11.46 4.84
C LYS A 87 -5.42 11.43 4.33
N GLY A 88 -5.23 11.18 3.05
CA GLY A 88 -3.91 11.23 2.41
C GLY A 88 -3.78 10.15 1.35
N SER A 89 -2.69 9.39 1.41
CA SER A 89 -2.49 8.22 0.55
C SER A 89 -2.66 6.92 1.34
N VAL A 90 -3.23 5.90 0.72
CA VAL A 90 -3.34 4.54 1.27
C VAL A 90 -2.61 3.59 0.35
N VAL A 91 -1.68 2.80 0.89
CA VAL A 91 -0.95 1.76 0.18
C VAL A 91 -1.48 0.40 0.62
N LEU A 92 -1.86 -0.41 -0.36
CA LEU A 92 -2.41 -1.75 -0.21
C LEU A 92 -1.46 -2.77 -0.85
N PRO A 93 -0.39 -3.16 -0.12
CA PRO A 93 0.57 -4.12 -0.65
C PRO A 93 0.03 -5.55 -0.52
N TRP A 94 -0.06 -6.24 -1.65
CA TRP A 94 -0.31 -7.68 -1.71
C TRP A 94 -1.59 -8.08 -0.96
N THR A 95 -2.64 -7.29 -1.13
CA THR A 95 -3.93 -7.52 -0.48
C THR A 95 -4.92 -8.17 -1.44
N PRO A 96 -5.81 -9.04 -0.95
CA PRO A 96 -6.91 -9.54 -1.77
C PRO A 96 -7.76 -8.39 -2.31
N LEU A 97 -8.27 -8.51 -3.55
CA LEU A 97 -9.06 -7.45 -4.19
C LEU A 97 -10.24 -6.95 -3.34
N ASP A 98 -10.89 -7.82 -2.58
CA ASP A 98 -12.02 -7.47 -1.69
C ASP A 98 -11.62 -6.50 -0.56
N THR A 99 -10.32 -6.37 -0.29
CA THR A 99 -9.76 -5.36 0.61
C THR A 99 -9.88 -3.96 0.03
N VAL A 100 -9.66 -3.83 -1.28
CA VAL A 100 -9.59 -2.53 -1.97
C VAL A 100 -10.92 -1.80 -1.82
N SER A 101 -12.04 -2.50 -2.01
CA SER A 101 -13.37 -1.89 -1.89
C SER A 101 -13.66 -1.43 -0.46
N LYS A 102 -13.27 -2.23 0.55
CA LYS A 102 -13.41 -1.87 1.97
C LYS A 102 -12.60 -0.62 2.32
N VAL A 103 -11.36 -0.55 1.84
CA VAL A 103 -10.47 0.59 2.08
C VAL A 103 -10.97 1.84 1.37
N ALA A 104 -11.40 1.71 0.11
CA ALA A 104 -11.97 2.82 -0.64
C ALA A 104 -13.24 3.37 0.02
N ALA A 105 -14.07 2.51 0.62
CA ALA A 105 -15.24 2.93 1.40
C ALA A 105 -14.86 3.62 2.72
N LYS A 106 -13.83 3.12 3.43
CA LYS A 106 -13.37 3.68 4.72
C LYS A 106 -12.61 5.00 4.54
N HIS A 107 -11.93 5.19 3.42
CA HIS A 107 -11.10 6.35 3.11
C HIS A 107 -11.41 6.93 1.72
N PRO A 108 -12.64 7.42 1.48
CA PRO A 108 -13.11 7.78 0.14
C PRO A 108 -12.41 9.01 -0.47
N SER A 109 -11.81 9.86 0.36
CA SER A 109 -11.06 11.05 -0.07
C SER A 109 -9.58 10.81 -0.30
N SER A 110 -9.09 9.59 -0.06
CA SER A 110 -7.66 9.26 -0.16
C SER A 110 -7.28 8.74 -1.56
N ASP A 111 -6.03 8.98 -1.93
CA ASP A 111 -5.40 8.27 -3.04
C ASP A 111 -5.09 6.83 -2.60
N THR A 112 -5.49 5.82 -3.38
CA THR A 112 -5.29 4.41 -3.02
C THR A 112 -4.37 3.75 -4.03
N PHE A 113 -3.27 3.18 -3.55
CA PHE A 113 -2.24 2.50 -4.35
C PHE A 113 -2.32 1.00 -4.09
N TYR A 114 -2.66 0.24 -5.13
CA TYR A 114 -2.83 -1.21 -5.05
C TYR A 114 -1.66 -1.96 -5.68
N ILE A 115 -1.13 -2.96 -4.97
CA ILE A 115 -0.15 -3.91 -5.48
C ILE A 115 -0.79 -5.29 -5.41
N ALA A 116 -1.12 -5.87 -6.57
CA ALA A 116 -1.80 -7.16 -6.64
C ALA A 116 -0.88 -8.31 -6.16
N ILE A 117 -1.46 -9.38 -5.59
CA ILE A 117 -0.71 -10.61 -5.25
C ILE A 117 -0.40 -11.40 -6.52
N ASP A 118 -1.33 -11.42 -7.47
CA ASP A 118 -1.17 -12.10 -8.74
C ASP A 118 -1.68 -11.26 -9.93
N GLY A 119 -1.27 -11.67 -11.13
CA GLY A 119 -1.54 -10.95 -12.36
C GLY A 119 -1.40 -11.84 -13.61
N PRO A 120 -1.49 -11.27 -14.82
CA PRO A 120 -1.42 -12.01 -16.07
C PRO A 120 -0.14 -12.84 -16.18
N GLY A 121 -0.25 -14.10 -16.62
CA GLY A 121 0.91 -14.99 -16.76
C GLY A 121 1.33 -15.73 -15.48
N THR A 122 0.62 -15.54 -14.35
CA THR A 122 0.85 -16.35 -13.15
C THR A 122 0.35 -17.78 -13.40
N SER A 123 1.24 -18.77 -13.31
CA SER A 123 0.89 -20.20 -13.31
C SER A 123 -0.23 -20.43 -12.27
N TYR A 124 -1.18 -21.34 -12.52
CA TYR A 124 -2.28 -21.71 -11.59
C TYR A 124 -3.60 -20.92 -11.64
N ARG A 125 -3.76 -19.83 -12.40
CA ARG A 125 -5.08 -19.17 -12.58
C ARG A 125 -5.46 -18.96 -14.04
N GLN A 126 -6.74 -19.17 -14.35
CA GLN A 126 -7.28 -18.91 -15.69
C GLN A 126 -7.13 -17.42 -16.05
N PRO A 127 -6.83 -17.06 -17.31
CA PRO A 127 -6.79 -15.67 -17.76
C PRO A 127 -8.05 -14.90 -17.34
N GLY A 128 -7.89 -13.69 -16.78
CA GLY A 128 -9.01 -12.87 -16.32
C GLY A 128 -9.56 -13.22 -14.93
N LYS A 129 -9.02 -14.25 -14.27
CA LYS A 129 -9.30 -14.55 -12.85
C LYS A 129 -8.19 -14.07 -11.91
N ASP A 130 -7.11 -13.53 -12.44
CA ASP A 130 -6.05 -12.88 -11.65
C ASP A 130 -6.53 -11.54 -11.05
N GLU A 131 -5.92 -11.17 -9.94
CA GLU A 131 -6.29 -10.04 -9.11
C GLU A 131 -6.09 -8.71 -9.82
N LEU A 132 -4.98 -8.53 -10.55
CA LEU A 132 -4.71 -7.30 -11.28
C LEU A 132 -5.75 -7.08 -12.39
N THR A 133 -6.06 -8.10 -13.18
CA THR A 133 -7.09 -7.98 -14.24
C THR A 133 -8.46 -7.71 -13.62
N ARG A 134 -8.85 -8.42 -12.56
CA ARG A 134 -10.12 -8.16 -11.85
C ARG A 134 -10.17 -6.76 -11.24
N TYR A 135 -9.05 -6.27 -10.72
CA TYR A 135 -8.95 -4.89 -10.23
C TYR A 135 -9.22 -3.88 -11.34
N GLN A 136 -8.56 -4.04 -12.49
CA GLN A 136 -8.72 -3.12 -13.62
C GLN A 136 -10.16 -3.11 -14.17
N VAL A 137 -10.84 -4.27 -14.16
CA VAL A 137 -12.27 -4.37 -14.50
C VAL A 137 -13.15 -3.64 -13.50
N ASN A 138 -12.91 -3.79 -12.19
CA ASN A 138 -13.71 -3.15 -11.15
C ASN A 138 -13.41 -1.65 -10.98
N TYR A 139 -12.20 -1.23 -11.32
CA TYR A 139 -11.71 0.15 -11.21
C TYR A 139 -11.16 0.64 -12.56
N PRO A 140 -12.01 0.77 -13.61
CA PRO A 140 -11.55 1.08 -14.97
C PRO A 140 -10.94 2.47 -15.12
N LYS A 141 -11.19 3.37 -14.16
CA LYS A 141 -10.60 4.72 -14.08
C LYS A 141 -9.29 4.76 -13.29
N SER A 142 -8.83 3.62 -12.76
CA SER A 142 -7.56 3.56 -12.03
C SER A 142 -6.38 3.81 -12.97
N LYS A 143 -5.31 4.39 -12.44
CA LYS A 143 -4.10 4.71 -13.22
C LYS A 143 -2.95 3.77 -12.85
N ALA A 144 -2.26 3.25 -13.85
CA ALA A 144 -1.01 2.53 -13.64
C ALA A 144 0.07 3.49 -13.10
N VAL A 145 0.87 3.03 -12.14
CA VAL A 145 1.99 3.78 -11.55
C VAL A 145 3.26 2.96 -11.45
#